data_AF-A0A1V6J4A6-F1
#
_entry.id   AF-A0A1V6J4A6-F1
#
_cell.length_a   1.000
_cell.length_b   1.000
_cell.length_c   1.000
_cell.angle_alpha   90.00
_cell.angle_beta   90.00
_cell.angle_gamma   90.00
#
_symmetry.space_group_name_H-M   'P 1'
#
loop_
_entity.id
_entity.type
_entity.pdbx_description
1 polymer ?
#
loop_
_entity_poly.entity_id
_entity_poly.type
_entity_poly.pdbx_seq_one_letter_code
_entity_poly.pdbx_strand_id
1 'polypeptide(L)'
;MDIPRKPGGNRSSYCLQESKINKDKKYHIFLLTVGGSKWDKVHRKNSQMERRVTTEFDELLNAGAFVGSYTHSLDGKKRVTIPADWRDAAGNPVLFVLPGVGFKCLYVVTAREMAQRMEKARASSVANVQAQKFMRDFFARADRVTLDAQGRIRVKDELLEYAGIVNQMVLIGTGIRFELWSPESWQEQSSQLDQSKFAEAAQYIGF
;
A
#
# COMPACT_ATOMS: atom_id res chain seq x y z
N MET A 1 -39.23 1.11 13.54
CA MET A 1 -39.80 -0.05 12.81
C MET A 1 -39.18 -1.30 13.42
N ASP A 2 -40.00 -2.14 14.04
CA ASP A 2 -39.55 -3.39 14.66
C ASP A 2 -39.13 -4.42 13.60
N ILE A 3 -37.95 -5.01 13.79
CA ILE A 3 -37.39 -6.04 12.92
C ILE A 3 -37.95 -7.40 13.36
N PRO A 4 -38.44 -8.28 12.46
CA PRO A 4 -39.00 -9.55 12.86
C PRO A 4 -37.95 -10.49 13.48
N ARG A 5 -38.34 -11.16 14.58
CA ARG A 5 -37.51 -12.08 15.37
C ARG A 5 -37.29 -13.41 14.61
N LYS A 6 -36.06 -13.91 14.55
CA LYS A 6 -35.82 -15.36 14.37
C LYS A 6 -35.87 -16.05 15.74
N PRO A 7 -36.52 -17.22 15.88
CA PRO A 7 -36.46 -17.97 17.13
C PRO A 7 -35.07 -18.63 17.26
N GLY A 8 -34.36 -18.35 18.35
CA GLY A 8 -33.15 -19.09 18.76
C GLY A 8 -31.79 -18.37 18.71
N GLY A 9 -31.71 -17.04 18.51
CA GLY A 9 -30.42 -16.33 18.41
C GLY A 9 -30.11 -15.44 19.63
N ASN A 10 -28.89 -15.57 20.18
CA ASN A 10 -28.37 -14.77 21.29
C ASN A 10 -28.48 -13.25 21.03
N ARG A 11 -28.77 -12.47 22.08
CA ARG A 11 -28.96 -11.00 22.01
C ARG A 11 -27.71 -10.30 21.48
N SER A 12 -27.69 -9.91 20.20
CA SER A 12 -26.78 -8.86 19.72
C SER A 12 -27.55 -7.55 19.63
N SER A 13 -27.25 -6.64 20.55
CA SER A 13 -27.68 -5.25 20.51
C SER A 13 -26.89 -4.52 19.43
N TYR A 14 -27.58 -4.13 18.35
CA TYR A 14 -27.02 -3.28 17.30
C TYR A 14 -27.26 -1.81 17.66
N CYS A 15 -26.23 -0.96 17.56
CA CYS A 15 -26.41 0.49 17.60
C CYS A 15 -26.43 1.01 16.16
N LEU A 16 -27.56 1.56 15.73
CA LEU A 16 -27.72 2.23 14.44
C LEU A 16 -27.48 3.72 14.64
N GLN A 17 -26.47 4.28 13.98
CA GLN A 17 -26.32 5.73 13.88
C GLN A 17 -26.71 6.16 12.47
N GLU A 18 -27.88 6.77 12.34
CA GLU A 18 -28.33 7.38 11.08
C GLU A 18 -27.78 8.80 10.97
N SER A 19 -27.09 9.13 9.86
CA SER A 19 -26.80 10.51 9.49
C SER A 19 -27.50 10.85 8.17
N LYS A 20 -28.28 11.94 8.17
CA LYS A 20 -28.99 12.45 7.00
C LYS A 20 -28.07 13.39 6.21
N ILE A 21 -27.87 13.13 4.92
CA ILE A 21 -27.32 14.13 3.99
C ILE A 21 -28.29 14.29 2.82
N ASN A 22 -29.06 15.39 2.88
CA ASN A 22 -29.84 16.04 1.83
C ASN A 22 -30.99 15.26 1.12
N LYS A 23 -31.94 16.01 0.56
CA LYS A 23 -33.30 15.62 0.12
C LYS A 23 -33.37 14.59 -1.02
N ASP A 24 -32.25 14.24 -1.66
CA ASP A 24 -32.17 13.21 -2.70
C ASP A 24 -31.33 12.01 -2.26
N LYS A 25 -31.91 11.25 -1.33
CA LYS A 25 -31.65 9.85 -0.94
C LYS A 25 -30.28 9.25 -1.33
N LYS A 26 -29.31 9.33 -0.42
CA LYS A 26 -28.35 8.24 -0.14
C LYS A 26 -28.18 8.12 1.37
N TYR A 27 -28.53 6.97 1.94
CA TYR A 27 -28.26 6.63 3.34
C TYR A 27 -27.02 5.74 3.40
N HIS A 28 -26.08 6.05 4.30
CA HIS A 28 -25.05 5.10 4.70
C HIS A 28 -25.52 4.40 5.98
N ILE A 29 -25.67 3.07 5.93
CA ILE A 29 -25.94 2.27 7.12
C ILE A 29 -24.63 1.63 7.54
N PHE A 30 -24.18 1.93 8.76
CA PHE A 30 -23.05 1.27 9.40
C PHE A 30 -23.61 0.27 10.42
N LEU A 31 -23.21 -1.00 10.32
CA LEU A 31 -23.54 -2.02 11.31
C LEU A 31 -22.27 -2.37 12.09
N LEU A 32 -22.37 -2.31 13.41
CA LEU A 32 -21.34 -2.79 14.33
C LEU A 32 -21.71 -4.19 14.80
N THR A 33 -20.83 -5.17 14.57
CA THR A 33 -20.93 -6.48 15.24
C THR A 33 -20.07 -6.46 16.49
N VAL A 34 -20.66 -6.69 17.66
CA VAL A 34 -19.91 -6.82 18.92
C VAL A 34 -19.06 -8.09 18.84
N GLY A 35 -17.74 -7.91 18.69
CA GLY A 35 -16.76 -9.01 18.63
C GLY A 35 -15.71 -8.93 17.53
N GLY A 36 -15.75 -7.92 16.64
CA GLY A 36 -14.72 -7.76 15.60
C GLY A 36 -14.62 -6.33 15.12
N SER A 37 -13.39 -5.81 15.09
CA SER A 37 -12.98 -4.44 14.79
C SER A 37 -13.20 -3.98 13.34
N LYS A 38 -14.24 -4.48 12.66
CA LYS A 38 -14.45 -4.27 11.22
C LYS A 38 -15.71 -3.46 10.95
N TRP A 39 -15.56 -2.39 10.17
CA TRP A 39 -16.65 -1.57 9.68
C TRP A 39 -17.03 -2.03 8.27
N ASP A 40 -18.29 -2.42 8.08
CA ASP A 40 -18.82 -2.71 6.74
C ASP A 40 -19.66 -1.51 6.26
N LYS A 41 -19.33 -0.97 5.07
CA LYS A 41 -20.13 0.07 4.41
C LYS A 41 -21.24 -0.57 3.59
N VAL A 42 -22.49 -0.39 4.00
CA VAL A 42 -23.65 -0.87 3.21
C VAL A 42 -24.25 0.28 2.42
N HIS A 43 -24.44 0.09 1.11
CA HIS A 43 -25.18 1.02 0.23
C HIS A 43 -26.55 0.43 -0.11
N ARG A 44 -27.62 1.21 0.05
CA ARG A 44 -28.98 0.80 -0.32
C ARG A 44 -29.36 1.39 -1.68
N LYS A 45 -29.49 0.55 -2.71
CA LYS A 45 -30.22 0.86 -3.95
C LYS A 45 -31.42 -0.09 -4.05
N ASN A 46 -32.62 0.46 -4.24
CA ASN A 46 -33.89 -0.24 -4.53
C ASN A 46 -34.19 -1.53 -3.74
N SER A 47 -34.83 -1.42 -2.56
CA SER A 47 -35.56 -2.47 -1.80
C SER A 47 -34.92 -3.87 -1.59
N GLN A 48 -33.80 -4.19 -2.23
CA GLN A 48 -33.02 -5.41 -2.12
C GLN A 48 -31.68 -5.02 -1.52
N MET A 49 -31.34 -5.72 -0.44
CA MET A 49 -30.13 -5.51 0.31
C MET A 49 -29.01 -6.30 -0.37
N GLU A 50 -28.34 -5.72 -1.37
CA GLU A 50 -27.14 -6.34 -1.94
C GLU A 50 -25.95 -6.13 -0.99
N ARG A 51 -25.55 -7.20 -0.30
CA ARG A 51 -24.25 -7.24 0.38
C ARG A 51 -23.16 -7.32 -0.68
N ARG A 52 -22.58 -6.19 -1.06
CA ARG A 52 -21.22 -6.21 -1.64
C ARG A 52 -20.23 -6.20 -0.49
N VAL A 53 -19.82 -7.39 -0.07
CA VAL A 53 -18.61 -7.54 0.75
C VAL A 53 -17.45 -7.33 -0.22
N THR A 54 -17.00 -6.08 -0.38
CA THR A 54 -15.70 -5.86 -1.01
C THR A 54 -14.65 -6.39 -0.05
N THR A 55 -13.92 -7.43 -0.46
CA THR A 55 -12.82 -7.93 0.34
C THR A 55 -11.70 -6.90 0.36
N GLU A 56 -10.81 -6.96 1.36
CA GLU A 56 -9.60 -6.13 1.37
C GLU A 56 -8.78 -6.34 0.09
N PHE A 57 -8.86 -7.54 -0.48
CA PHE A 57 -8.25 -7.93 -1.74
C PHE A 57 -8.90 -7.25 -2.96
N ASP A 58 -10.23 -7.17 -2.99
CA ASP A 58 -10.95 -6.44 -4.04
C ASP A 58 -10.64 -4.94 -4.00
N GLU A 59 -10.48 -4.37 -2.81
CA GLU A 59 -10.02 -2.98 -2.68
C GLU A 59 -8.58 -2.79 -3.15
N LEU A 60 -7.70 -3.77 -2.96
CA LEU A 60 -6.31 -3.71 -3.44
C LEU A 60 -6.25 -3.84 -4.97
N LEU A 61 -7.03 -4.74 -5.57
CA LEU A 61 -7.12 -4.87 -7.02
C LEU A 61 -7.76 -3.62 -7.67
N ASN A 62 -8.79 -3.05 -7.03
CA ASN A 62 -9.45 -1.83 -7.50
C ASN A 62 -8.61 -0.57 -7.28
N ALA A 63 -7.75 -0.54 -6.26
CA ALA A 63 -6.80 0.54 -6.06
C ALA A 63 -5.71 0.56 -7.14
N GLY A 64 -5.46 -0.57 -7.81
CA GLY A 64 -4.38 -0.75 -8.77
C GLY A 64 -3.17 -1.43 -8.15
N ALA A 65 -2.34 -2.05 -8.98
CA ALA A 65 -1.12 -2.74 -8.57
C ALA A 65 0.10 -2.16 -9.30
N PHE A 66 1.24 -2.11 -8.60
CA PHE A 66 2.50 -1.78 -9.24
C PHE A 66 3.07 -3.04 -9.89
N VAL A 67 2.91 -3.15 -11.20
CA VAL A 67 3.40 -4.29 -11.99
C VAL A 67 4.19 -3.81 -13.20
N GLY A 68 5.13 -4.64 -13.67
CA GLY A 68 6.02 -4.34 -14.78
C GLY A 68 7.30 -3.60 -14.36
N SER A 69 8.11 -3.24 -15.36
CA SER A 69 9.36 -2.51 -15.19
C SER A 69 9.46 -1.32 -16.15
N TYR A 70 10.05 -0.23 -15.68
CA TYR A 70 10.21 1.00 -16.46
C TYR A 70 11.61 1.58 -16.26
N THR A 71 12.27 1.98 -17.33
CA THR A 71 13.58 2.63 -17.24
C THR A 71 13.44 4.12 -17.53
N HIS A 72 13.88 4.95 -16.59
CA HIS A 72 13.74 6.41 -16.68
C HIS A 72 15.04 7.12 -16.30
N SER A 73 15.30 8.25 -16.95
CA SER A 73 16.35 9.18 -16.52
C SER A 73 15.91 9.94 -15.27
N LEU A 74 16.85 10.22 -14.38
CA LEU A 74 16.66 11.12 -13.26
C LEU A 74 16.77 12.56 -13.74
N ASP A 75 15.79 13.40 -13.44
CA ASP A 75 15.85 14.79 -13.89
C ASP A 75 16.86 15.63 -13.07
N GLY A 76 17.22 16.81 -13.57
CA GLY A 76 18.18 17.71 -12.90
C GLY A 76 17.71 18.25 -11.54
N LYS A 77 16.44 18.06 -11.19
CA LYS A 77 15.86 18.40 -9.87
C LYS A 77 15.63 17.15 -9.01
N LYS A 78 16.25 16.02 -9.36
CA LYS A 78 16.16 14.75 -8.63
C LYS A 78 14.72 14.25 -8.52
N ARG A 79 13.92 14.50 -9.56
CA ARG A 79 12.53 14.03 -9.63
C ARG A 79 12.45 12.76 -10.45
N VAL A 80 11.64 11.84 -9.95
CA VAL A 80 11.32 10.55 -10.55
C VAL A 80 9.92 10.63 -11.12
N THR A 81 9.78 10.37 -12.41
CA THR A 81 8.48 10.27 -13.07
C THR A 81 7.84 8.94 -12.74
N ILE A 82 6.62 8.97 -12.19
CA ILE A 82 5.84 7.77 -11.96
C ILE A 82 5.10 7.40 -13.26
N PRO A 83 5.22 6.14 -13.72
CA PRO A 83 4.50 5.63 -14.89
C PRO A 83 3.01 5.92 -14.80
N ALA A 84 2.38 6.27 -15.92
CA ALA A 84 0.98 6.70 -15.94
C ALA A 84 0.05 5.64 -15.32
N ASP A 85 0.25 4.37 -15.68
CA ASP A 85 -0.56 3.23 -15.21
C ASP A 85 -0.40 2.95 -13.71
N TRP A 86 0.64 3.50 -13.08
CA TRP A 86 0.87 3.38 -11.64
C TRP A 86 0.30 4.55 -10.82
N ARG A 87 -0.18 5.62 -11.47
CA ARG A 87 -0.69 6.81 -10.76
C ARG A 87 -2.01 6.54 -10.05
N ASP A 88 -2.86 5.68 -10.63
CA ASP A 88 -4.09 5.23 -9.99
C ASP A 88 -3.76 4.40 -8.73
N ALA A 89 -2.80 3.47 -8.85
CA ALA A 89 -2.24 2.68 -7.75
C ALA A 89 -1.58 3.51 -6.64
N ALA A 90 -0.96 4.63 -6.99
CA ALA A 90 -0.39 5.57 -6.03
C ALA A 90 -1.47 6.25 -5.17
N GLY A 91 -2.69 6.43 -5.71
CA GLY A 91 -3.84 6.95 -4.98
C GLY A 91 -3.67 8.39 -4.48
N ASN A 92 -3.91 8.62 -3.18
CA ASN A 92 -3.67 9.91 -2.51
C ASN A 92 -2.23 10.35 -2.78
N PRO A 93 -1.97 11.62 -3.18
CA PRO A 93 -0.67 12.03 -3.72
C PRO A 93 0.52 11.84 -2.77
N VAL A 94 0.31 11.43 -1.51
CA VAL A 94 1.37 11.16 -0.53
C VAL A 94 1.92 9.74 -0.68
N LEU A 95 3.21 9.66 -0.98
CA LEU A 95 3.99 8.42 -1.00
C LEU A 95 5.12 8.51 0.03
N PHE A 96 5.74 7.37 0.32
CA PHE A 96 6.93 7.29 1.16
C PHE A 96 8.06 6.61 0.39
N VAL A 97 9.26 7.19 0.45
CA VAL A 97 10.48 6.61 -0.09
C VAL A 97 11.32 6.09 1.08
N LEU A 98 11.72 4.82 1.03
CA LEU A 98 12.42 4.12 2.10
C LEU A 98 13.69 3.45 1.53
N PRO A 99 14.77 3.29 2.32
CA PRO A 99 15.86 2.41 1.91
C PRO A 99 15.36 0.96 1.84
N GLY A 100 15.86 0.19 0.87
CA GLY A 100 15.59 -1.23 0.75
C GLY A 100 16.13 -2.03 1.94
N VAL A 101 15.45 -3.13 2.30
CA VAL A 101 15.92 -4.04 3.34
C VAL A 101 16.35 -5.34 2.66
N GLY A 102 17.66 -5.56 2.56
CA GLY A 102 18.26 -6.73 1.92
C GLY A 102 18.81 -6.47 0.51
N PHE A 103 18.39 -5.39 -0.15
CA PHE A 103 18.90 -4.99 -1.46
C PHE A 103 19.24 -3.51 -1.51
N LYS A 104 20.22 -3.14 -2.34
CA LYS A 104 20.64 -1.75 -2.56
C LYS A 104 19.70 -1.04 -3.53
N CYS A 105 18.47 -0.80 -3.09
CA CYS A 105 17.42 -0.11 -3.84
C CYS A 105 16.59 0.80 -2.92
N LEU A 106 15.66 1.56 -3.47
CA LEU A 106 14.66 2.30 -2.69
C LEU A 106 13.29 1.66 -2.83
N TYR A 107 12.52 1.60 -1.76
CA TYR A 107 11.10 1.26 -1.82
C TYR A 107 10.27 2.53 -1.90
N VAL A 108 9.26 2.54 -2.78
CA VAL A 108 8.25 3.59 -2.83
C VAL A 108 6.88 2.99 -2.60
N VAL A 109 6.22 3.50 -1.56
CA VAL A 109 5.05 2.84 -0.97
C VAL A 109 3.95 3.86 -0.72
N THR A 110 2.70 3.41 -0.83
CA THR A 110 1.53 4.27 -0.57
C THR A 110 1.40 4.59 0.91
N ALA A 111 0.67 5.66 1.24
CA ALA A 111 0.37 5.99 2.63
C ALA A 111 -0.36 4.86 3.38
N ARG A 112 -1.23 4.11 2.69
CA ARG A 112 -1.91 2.94 3.25
C ARG A 112 -0.91 1.86 3.67
N GLU A 113 -0.02 1.49 2.75
CA GLU A 113 1.00 0.47 3.01
C GLU A 113 1.98 0.93 4.10
N MET A 114 2.37 2.21 4.10
CA MET A 114 3.22 2.77 5.15
C MET A 114 2.56 2.66 6.54
N ALA A 115 1.27 2.98 6.65
CA ALA A 115 0.53 2.85 7.90
C ALA A 115 0.52 1.41 8.44
N GLN A 116 0.31 0.43 7.55
CA GLN A 116 0.38 -0.99 7.93
C GLN A 116 1.78 -1.39 8.43
N ARG A 117 2.85 -0.88 7.80
CA ARG A 117 4.22 -1.14 8.26
C ARG A 117 4.52 -0.49 9.61
N MET A 118 4.08 0.75 9.82
CA MET A 118 4.27 1.44 11.10
C MET A 118 3.56 0.73 12.25
N GLU A 119 2.36 0.20 12.02
CA GLU A 119 1.63 -0.57 13.05
C GLU A 119 2.39 -1.84 13.43
N LYS A 120 2.86 -2.62 12.44
CA LYS A 120 3.68 -3.81 12.68
C LYS A 120 4.98 -3.48 13.43
N ALA A 121 5.68 -2.43 12.99
CA ALA A 121 6.93 -1.99 13.61
C ALA A 121 6.73 -1.55 15.08
N ARG A 122 5.64 -0.82 15.35
CA ARG A 122 5.25 -0.44 16.70
C ARG A 122 5.01 -1.66 17.59
N ALA A 123 4.27 -2.66 17.11
CA ALA A 123 3.99 -3.88 17.87
C ALA A 123 5.26 -4.68 18.20
N SER A 124 6.21 -4.78 17.26
CA SER A 124 7.45 -5.57 17.44
C SER A 124 8.55 -4.86 18.25
N SER A 125 8.50 -3.54 18.42
CA SER A 125 9.60 -2.75 19.00
C SER A 125 9.48 -2.45 20.49
N VAL A 126 8.34 -2.71 21.12
CA VAL A 126 8.04 -2.30 22.51
C VAL A 126 9.07 -2.83 23.51
N ALA A 127 9.60 -4.04 23.31
CA ALA A 127 10.53 -4.70 24.23
C ALA A 127 11.90 -5.05 23.61
N ASN A 128 12.18 -4.60 22.38
CA ASN A 128 13.39 -5.00 21.66
C ASN A 128 14.26 -3.78 21.29
N VAL A 129 15.39 -3.62 21.98
CA VAL A 129 16.34 -2.51 21.77
C VAL A 129 16.92 -2.50 20.34
N GLN A 130 17.17 -3.67 19.77
CA GLN A 130 17.69 -3.76 18.40
C GLN A 130 16.64 -3.31 17.38
N ALA A 131 15.38 -3.70 17.58
CA ALA A 131 14.27 -3.21 16.76
C ALA A 131 14.11 -1.68 16.88
N GLN A 132 14.25 -1.12 18.08
CA GLN A 132 14.19 0.34 18.29
C GLN A 132 15.33 1.08 17.59
N LYS A 133 16.57 0.56 17.66
CA LYS A 133 17.72 1.13 16.94
C LYS A 133 17.50 1.08 15.43
N PHE A 134 17.06 -0.06 14.91
CA PHE A 134 16.74 -0.23 13.49
C PHE A 134 15.67 0.76 13.04
N MET A 135 14.54 0.85 13.75
CA MET A 135 13.46 1.79 13.39
C MET A 135 13.96 3.23 13.37
N ARG A 136 14.79 3.63 14.34
CA ARG A 136 15.34 4.99 14.41
C ARG A 136 16.20 5.32 13.20
N ASP A 137 17.11 4.43 12.82
CA ASP A 137 17.95 4.63 11.63
C ASP A 137 17.13 4.55 10.33
N PHE A 138 16.28 3.52 10.22
CA PHE A 138 15.47 3.25 9.03
C PHE A 138 14.51 4.41 8.71
N PHE A 139 13.74 4.88 9.71
CA PHE A 139 12.80 5.97 9.51
C PHE A 139 13.46 7.35 9.49
N ALA A 140 14.68 7.52 10.00
CA ALA A 140 15.44 8.75 9.81
C ALA A 140 15.87 8.95 8.35
N ARG A 141 16.11 7.86 7.62
CA ARG A 141 16.43 7.87 6.19
C ARG A 141 15.19 7.97 5.30
N ALA A 142 14.03 7.54 5.80
CA ALA A 142 12.77 7.58 5.08
C ALA A 142 12.36 9.02 4.71
N ASP A 143 11.65 9.17 3.60
CA ASP A 143 11.11 10.46 3.18
C ASP A 143 9.63 10.39 2.82
N ARG A 144 8.88 11.42 3.21
CA ARG A 144 7.47 11.59 2.84
C ARG A 144 7.40 12.54 1.65
N VAL A 145 6.96 12.03 0.51
CA VAL A 145 6.94 12.76 -0.75
C VAL A 145 5.52 12.94 -1.27
N THR A 146 5.33 13.89 -2.17
CA THR A 146 4.04 14.13 -2.82
C THR A 146 4.20 14.18 -4.32
N LEU A 147 3.25 13.60 -5.06
CA LEU A 147 3.19 13.72 -6.52
C LEU A 147 2.93 15.17 -6.93
N ASP A 148 3.76 15.69 -7.82
CA ASP A 148 3.49 16.96 -8.50
C ASP A 148 2.41 16.80 -9.59
N ALA A 149 1.99 17.92 -10.19
CA ALA A 149 0.98 17.93 -11.25
C ALA A 149 1.37 17.12 -12.51
N GLN A 150 2.65 16.79 -12.67
CA GLN A 150 3.16 15.97 -13.78
C GLN A 150 3.32 14.49 -13.38
N GLY A 151 2.94 14.11 -12.15
CA GLY A 151 3.06 12.75 -11.64
C GLY A 151 4.50 12.38 -11.27
N ARG A 152 5.28 13.33 -10.75
CA ARG A 152 6.66 13.07 -10.29
C ARG A 152 6.79 13.24 -8.78
N ILE A 153 7.77 12.53 -8.21
CA ILE A 153 8.21 12.72 -6.82
C ILE A 153 9.65 13.20 -6.77
N ARG A 154 10.01 14.05 -5.80
CA ARG A 154 11.42 14.40 -5.53
C ARG A 154 12.01 13.41 -4.55
N VAL A 155 13.19 12.88 -4.85
CA VAL A 155 13.93 11.97 -3.96
C VAL A 155 15.16 12.69 -3.40
N LYS A 156 15.44 12.53 -2.10
CA LYS A 156 16.62 13.10 -1.45
C LYS A 156 17.91 12.49 -1.97
N ASP A 157 18.97 13.29 -2.02
CA ASP A 157 20.28 12.85 -2.52
C ASP A 157 20.85 11.67 -1.69
N GLU A 158 20.66 11.67 -0.37
CA GLU A 158 21.11 10.58 0.52
C GLU A 158 20.49 9.22 0.16
N LEU A 159 19.22 9.21 -0.26
CA LEU A 159 18.52 8.00 -0.70
C LEU A 159 19.00 7.57 -2.09
N LEU A 160 19.22 8.52 -3.00
CA LEU A 160 19.78 8.22 -4.32
C LEU A 160 21.19 7.64 -4.22
N GLU A 161 22.03 8.23 -3.37
CA GLU A 161 23.39 7.75 -3.07
C GLU A 161 23.34 6.35 -2.46
N TYR A 162 22.46 6.12 -1.48
CA TYR A 162 22.25 4.80 -0.90
C TYR A 162 21.94 3.74 -1.96
N ALA A 163 21.05 4.04 -2.92
CA ALA A 163 20.67 3.13 -3.99
C ALA A 163 21.64 3.13 -5.20
N GLY A 164 22.68 3.97 -5.18
CA GLY A 164 23.61 4.11 -6.31
C GLY A 164 22.98 4.67 -7.59
N ILE A 165 21.90 5.46 -7.47
CA ILE A 165 21.20 6.06 -8.62
C ILE A 165 21.83 7.41 -8.95
N VAL A 166 22.39 7.54 -10.16
CA VAL A 166 23.06 8.78 -10.59
C VAL A 166 22.24 9.53 -11.65
N ASN A 167 22.08 8.94 -12.84
CA ASN A 167 21.44 9.58 -14.00
C ASN A 167 20.24 8.80 -14.54
N GLN A 168 20.18 7.51 -14.24
CA GLN A 168 19.16 6.59 -14.74
C GLN A 168 18.77 5.65 -13.61
N MET A 169 17.53 5.19 -13.67
CA MET A 169 16.97 4.24 -12.73
C MET A 169 16.03 3.27 -13.44
N VAL A 170 15.85 2.12 -12.82
CA VAL A 170 14.84 1.13 -13.19
C VAL A 170 13.80 1.08 -12.07
N LEU A 171 12.54 1.27 -12.45
CA LEU A 171 11.39 1.16 -11.57
C LEU A 171 10.82 -0.24 -11.72
N ILE A 172 10.72 -0.98 -10.61
CA ILE A 172 10.23 -2.37 -10.59
C ILE A 172 8.98 -2.46 -9.73
N GLY A 173 7.85 -2.85 -10.31
CA GLY A 173 6.62 -3.12 -9.59
C GLY A 173 6.66 -4.47 -8.87
N THR A 174 6.29 -4.51 -7.59
CA THR A 174 6.22 -5.74 -6.77
C THR A 174 4.80 -5.97 -6.20
N GLY A 175 3.78 -5.48 -6.90
CA GLY A 175 2.38 -5.56 -6.52
C GLY A 175 1.96 -4.42 -5.59
N ILE A 176 2.37 -4.49 -4.32
CA ILE A 176 1.94 -3.55 -3.26
C ILE A 176 2.82 -2.30 -3.11
N ARG A 177 4.00 -2.33 -3.72
CA ARG A 177 4.97 -1.24 -3.78
C ARG A 177 5.70 -1.28 -5.11
N PHE A 178 6.50 -0.27 -5.39
CA PHE A 178 7.52 -0.35 -6.42
C PHE A 178 8.88 0.01 -5.85
N GLU A 179 9.92 -0.33 -6.59
CA GLU A 179 11.29 -0.19 -6.18
C GLU A 179 12.06 0.65 -7.19
N LEU A 180 12.99 1.47 -6.72
CA LEU A 180 13.91 2.26 -7.55
C LEU A 180 15.30 1.65 -7.44
N TRP A 181 15.84 1.25 -8.58
CA TRP A 181 17.14 0.60 -8.70
C TRP A 181 18.06 1.41 -9.59
N SER A 182 19.37 1.34 -9.33
CA SER A 182 20.34 1.63 -10.38
C SER A 182 20.27 0.52 -11.46
N PRO A 183 20.47 0.84 -12.74
CA PRO A 183 20.51 -0.17 -13.80
C PRO A 183 21.51 -1.30 -13.50
N GLU A 184 22.66 -0.96 -12.94
CA GLU A 184 23.74 -1.90 -12.62
C GLU A 184 23.31 -2.89 -11.54
N SER A 185 22.77 -2.40 -10.41
CA SER A 185 22.34 -3.27 -9.31
C SER A 185 21.12 -4.10 -9.70
N TRP A 186 20.22 -3.58 -10.54
CA TRP A 186 19.11 -4.38 -11.07
C TRP A 186 19.57 -5.48 -12.02
N GLN A 187 20.53 -5.20 -12.90
CA GLN A 187 21.09 -6.18 -13.83
C GLN A 187 21.77 -7.33 -13.07
N GLU A 188 22.56 -7.00 -12.04
CA GLU A 188 23.18 -7.98 -11.17
C GLU A 188 22.11 -8.85 -10.49
N GLN A 189 21.10 -8.24 -9.87
CA GLN A 189 20.05 -8.97 -9.16
C GLN A 189 19.20 -9.86 -10.08
N SER A 190 18.76 -9.34 -11.23
CA SER A 190 17.91 -10.07 -12.17
C SER A 190 18.64 -11.25 -12.82
N SER A 191 19.96 -11.17 -12.97
CA SER A 191 20.77 -12.27 -13.52
C SER A 191 20.87 -13.49 -12.58
N GLN A 192 20.56 -13.34 -11.28
CA GLN A 192 20.70 -14.41 -10.31
C GLN A 192 19.58 -15.45 -10.35
N LEU A 193 18.41 -15.10 -10.92
CA LEU A 193 17.23 -15.95 -11.01
C LEU A 193 17.08 -16.53 -12.42
N ASP A 194 17.74 -17.67 -12.66
CA ASP A 194 17.44 -18.49 -13.83
C ASP A 194 16.06 -19.18 -13.70
N GLN A 195 15.62 -19.89 -14.75
CA GLN A 195 14.33 -20.57 -14.76
C GLN A 195 14.16 -21.59 -13.61
N SER A 196 15.23 -22.27 -13.20
CA SER A 196 15.18 -23.27 -12.12
C SER A 196 14.99 -22.58 -10.78
N LYS A 197 15.80 -21.57 -10.48
CA LYS A 197 15.68 -20.80 -9.23
C LYS A 197 14.39 -20.02 -9.16
N PHE A 198 13.87 -19.56 -10.30
CA PHE A 198 12.57 -18.90 -10.37
C PHE A 198 11.44 -19.86 -9.98
N ALA A 199 11.47 -21.10 -10.48
CA ALA A 199 10.50 -22.14 -10.13
C ALA A 199 10.60 -22.56 -8.64
N GLU A 200 11.81 -22.63 -8.09
CA GLU A 200 12.01 -22.86 -6.65
C GLU A 200 11.45 -21.70 -5.81
N ALA A 201 11.78 -20.45 -6.20
CA ALA A 201 11.34 -19.26 -5.49
C ALA A 201 9.81 -19.11 -5.48
N ALA A 202 9.14 -19.52 -6.55
CA ALA A 202 7.68 -19.50 -6.70
C ALA A 202 6.96 -20.25 -5.56
N GLN A 203 7.56 -21.31 -5.04
CA GLN A 203 6.98 -22.12 -3.95
C GLN A 203 6.82 -21.33 -2.65
N TYR A 204 7.70 -20.37 -2.36
CA TYR A 204 7.63 -19.55 -1.14
C TYR A 204 6.48 -18.55 -1.14
N ILE A 205 5.95 -18.23 -2.32
CA ILE A 205 4.88 -17.24 -2.51
C ILE A 205 3.57 -17.87 -2.98
N GLY A 206 3.49 -19.20 -2.98
CA GLY A 206 2.25 -19.95 -3.24
C GLY A 206 1.85 -20.06 -4.71
N PHE A 207 2.83 -20.04 -5.61
CA PHE A 207 2.65 -20.39 -7.03
C PHE A 207 2.98 -21.86 -7.29
#